data_AF-A0A0N5BV25-F1
#
_entry.id   AF-A0A0N5BV25-F1
#
_cell.length_a   1.000
_cell.length_b   1.000
_cell.length_c   1.000
_cell.angle_alpha   90.00
_cell.angle_beta   90.00
_cell.angle_gamma   90.00
#
_symmetry.space_group_name_H-M   'P 1'
#
loop_
_entity.id
_entity.type
_entity.pdbx_description
1 polymer ?
#
loop_
_entity_poly.entity_id
_entity_poly.type
_entity_poly.pdbx_seq_one_letter_code
_entity_poly.pdbx_strand_id
1 'polypeptide(L)' 'MGYLNLYFSRPRNYGPGSRSCRVCFGHHGLIRKYGLDMCRRCFREYAPDIGFKKLD' A
#
# COMPACT_ATOMS: atom_id res chain seq x y z
N MET A 1 32.48 3.44 -9.65
CA MET A 1 31.26 2.80 -10.22
C MET A 1 30.63 1.72 -9.32
N GLY A 2 31.05 1.51 -8.06
CA GLY A 2 30.45 0.49 -7.19
C GLY A 2 29.04 0.79 -6.65
N TYR A 3 28.66 2.07 -6.54
CA TYR A 3 27.37 2.49 -5.96
C TYR A 3 26.15 2.01 -6.77
N LEU A 4 26.28 1.95 -8.10
CA LEU A 4 25.20 1.55 -9.01
C LEU A 4 24.78 0.09 -8.79
N ASN A 5 25.75 -0.78 -8.47
CA ASN A 5 25.50 -2.22 -8.26
C ASN A 5 24.94 -2.53 -6.86
N LEU A 6 25.04 -1.59 -5.92
CA LEU A 6 24.61 -1.78 -4.53
C LEU A 6 23.23 -1.17 -4.25
N TYR A 7 22.86 -0.11 -4.99
CA TYR A 7 21.57 0.56 -4.82
C TYR A 7 20.41 -0.37 -5.21
N PHE A 8 19.46 -0.58 -4.28
CA PHE A 8 18.26 -1.40 -4.51
C PHE A 8 18.55 -2.86 -4.92
N SER A 9 19.73 -3.38 -4.60
CA SER A 9 20.20 -4.73 -4.97
C SER A 9 19.33 -5.87 -4.43
N ARG A 10 18.64 -5.66 -3.31
CA ARG A 10 17.79 -6.69 -2.69
C ARG A 10 16.39 -6.69 -3.32
N PRO A 11 15.93 -7.83 -3.87
CA PRO A 11 14.60 -7.93 -4.48
C PRO A 11 13.50 -7.75 -3.41
N ARG A 12 12.50 -6.91 -3.72
CA ARG A 12 11.34 -6.62 -2.86
C ARG A 12 10.07 -7.24 -3.42
N ASN A 13 10.11 -8.54 -3.73
CA ASN A 13 8.98 -9.24 -4.35
C ASN A 13 7.86 -9.57 -3.35
N TYR A 14 8.18 -9.64 -2.04
CA TYR A 14 7.26 -10.05 -0.99
C TYR A 14 7.49 -9.29 0.34
N GLY A 15 6.57 -9.49 1.29
CA GLY A 15 6.61 -8.86 2.61
C GLY A 15 6.08 -7.42 2.64
N PRO A 16 6.10 -6.76 3.82
CA PRO A 16 5.52 -5.42 3.99
C PRO A 16 6.16 -4.34 3.11
N GLY A 17 7.48 -4.39 2.91
CA GLY A 17 8.21 -3.42 2.08
C GLY A 17 8.07 -3.61 0.57
N SER A 18 7.42 -4.70 0.12
CA SER A 18 7.15 -4.94 -1.31
C SER A 18 5.96 -4.15 -1.83
N ARG A 19 5.05 -3.76 -0.95
CA ARG A 19 3.78 -3.13 -1.32
C ARG A 19 3.61 -1.84 -0.56
N SER A 20 3.00 -0.87 -1.21
CA SER A 20 2.69 0.43 -0.63
C SER A 20 1.24 0.79 -0.91
N CYS A 21 0.69 1.67 -0.09
CA CYS A 21 -0.62 2.26 -0.35
C CYS A 21 -0.59 3.03 -1.67
N ARG A 22 -1.61 2.82 -2.52
CA ARG A 22 -1.75 3.55 -3.79
C ARG A 22 -1.90 5.09 -3.65
N VAL A 23 -2.28 5.58 -2.47
CA VAL A 23 -2.51 7.01 -2.20
C VAL A 23 -1.34 7.65 -1.47
N CYS A 24 -0.98 7.13 -0.29
CA CYS A 24 0.01 7.76 0.59
C CYS A 24 1.40 7.10 0.54
N PHE A 25 1.58 6.07 -0.29
CA PHE A 25 2.81 5.29 -0.42
C PHE A 25 3.35 4.63 0.87
N GLY A 26 2.57 4.66 1.96
CA GLY A 26 2.92 4.00 3.21
C GLY A 26 2.85 2.47 3.11
N HIS A 27 3.75 1.79 3.81
CA HIS A 27 3.83 0.31 3.85
C HIS A 27 2.97 -0.33 4.95
N HIS A 28 2.52 0.47 5.93
CA HIS A 28 1.83 -0.04 7.12
C HIS A 28 0.30 0.04 7.00
N GLY A 29 -0.38 -0.96 7.57
CA GLY A 29 -1.84 -0.99 7.65
C GLY A 29 -2.51 -1.05 6.27
N LEU A 30 -1.89 -1.75 5.32
CA LEU A 30 -2.39 -1.93 3.96
C LEU A 30 -3.57 -2.91 3.94
N ILE A 31 -4.72 -2.45 3.46
CA ILE A 31 -5.90 -3.26 3.17
C ILE A 31 -5.75 -3.80 1.75
N ARG A 32 -5.58 -5.13 1.66
CA ARG A 32 -5.32 -5.86 0.41
C ARG A 32 -6.56 -6.59 -0.13
N LYS A 33 -7.65 -6.59 0.63
CA LYS A 33 -8.88 -7.27 0.25
C LYS A 33 -9.47 -6.59 -0.99
N TYR A 34 -9.99 -7.39 -1.92
CA TYR A 34 -10.62 -6.93 -3.16
C TYR A 34 -9.70 -6.12 -4.09
N GLY A 35 -8.37 -6.21 -3.95
CA GLY A 35 -7.43 -5.46 -4.80
C GLY A 35 -7.42 -3.95 -4.52
N LEU A 36 -7.84 -3.52 -3.34
CA LEU A 36 -7.89 -2.09 -2.98
C LEU A 36 -6.49 -1.47 -2.83
N ASP A 37 -5.53 -2.22 -2.28
CA ASP A 37 -4.15 -1.80 -1.99
C ASP A 37 -4.06 -0.38 -1.39
N MET A 38 -4.89 -0.14 -0.37
CA MET A 38 -5.01 1.15 0.31
C MET A 38 -4.72 1.04 1.80
N CYS A 39 -4.10 2.06 2.37
CA CYS A 39 -3.86 2.14 3.80
C CYS A 39 -5.18 2.32 4.57
N ARG A 40 -5.28 1.83 5.82
CA ARG A 40 -6.50 1.97 6.64
C ARG A 40 -6.98 3.41 6.88
N ARG A 41 -6.07 4.39 6.84
CA ARG A 41 -6.40 5.82 6.98
C ARG A 41 -7.06 6.32 5.70
N CYS A 42 -6.37 6.14 4.59
CA CYS A 42 -6.80 6.38 3.22
C CYS A 42 -8.16 5.72 2.92
N PHE A 43 -8.33 4.46 3.31
CA PHE A 43 -9.59 3.75 3.09
C PHE A 43 -10.76 4.40 3.81
N ARG A 44 -10.58 4.94 5.02
CA ARG A 44 -11.67 5.61 5.74
C ARG A 44 -12.09 6.92 5.08
N GLU A 45 -11.15 7.62 4.46
CA GLU A 45 -11.41 8.86 3.71
C GLU A 45 -12.17 8.56 2.41
N TYR A 46 -11.73 7.56 1.64
CA TYR A 46 -12.31 7.23 0.33
C TYR A 46 -13.43 6.17 0.37
N ALA A 47 -13.70 5.55 1.52
CA ALA A 47 -14.77 4.56 1.67
C ALA A 47 -16.12 5.03 1.08
N PRO A 48 -16.64 6.25 1.37
CA PRO A 48 -17.90 6.70 0.81
C PRO A 48 -17.86 6.82 -0.72
N ASP A 49 -16.75 7.31 -1.29
CA ASP A 49 -16.59 7.51 -2.74
C ASP A 49 -16.49 6.19 -3.49
N ILE A 50 -15.89 5.16 -2.87
CA ILE A 50 -15.83 3.81 -3.41
C ILE A 50 -17.22 3.12 -3.34
N GLY A 51 -18.14 3.65 -2.52
CA GLY A 51 -19.47 3.10 -2.33
C GLY A 51 -19.61 2.20 -1.10
N PHE A 52 -18.60 2.13 -0.23
CA PHE A 52 -18.75 1.47 1.07
C PHE A 52 -19.63 2.33 1.97
N LYS A 53 -20.73 1.73 2.46
CA LYS A 53 -21.62 2.35 3.44
C LYS A 53 -21.49 1.63 4.77
N LYS A 54 -21.45 2.39 5.86
CA LYS A 54 -21.63 1.83 7.19
C LYS A 54 -23.11 1.50 7.34
N LEU A 55 -23.43 0.21 7.33
CA LEU A 55 -24.71 -0.30 7.81
C LEU A 55 -24.55 -0.54 9.31
N ASP A 56 -25.60 -0.25 10.07
CA ASP A 56 -25.60 -0.37 11.54
C ASP A 56 -25.52 -1.84 11.98
#